data_AF-A0A7C3YFV9-F1
#
_entry.id   AF-A0A7C3YFV9-F1
#
_cell.length_a   1.000
_cell.length_b   1.000
_cell.length_c   1.000
_cell.angle_alpha   90.00
_cell.angle_beta   90.00
_cell.angle_gamma   90.00
#
_symmetry.space_group_name_H-M   'P 1'
#
loop_
_entity.id
_entity.type
_entity.pdbx_description
1 polymer ?
#
loop_
_entity_poly.entity_id
_entity_poly.type
_entity_poly.pdbx_seq_one_letter_code
_entity_poly.pdbx_strand_id
1 'polypeptide(L)' 'MPKKSTKTRGRWTYVNIPSELMERIDAAVNSQKFGYRSRSDFVIDAIRTRLREIGYYP' A
#
# COMPACT_ATOMS: atom_id res chain seq x y z
N MET A 1 32.67 1.89 -15.16
CA MET A 1 31.23 2.22 -15.21
C MET A 1 30.78 2.63 -13.81
N PRO A 2 30.30 3.86 -13.55
CA PRO A 2 29.82 4.22 -12.22
C PRO A 2 28.51 3.49 -11.92
N LYS A 3 28.45 2.82 -10.76
CA LYS A 3 27.28 2.06 -10.28
C LYS A 3 26.17 3.06 -9.91
N LYS A 4 24.99 2.93 -10.53
CA LYS A 4 23.77 3.69 -10.20
C LYS A 4 23.50 3.63 -8.70
N SER A 5 23.20 4.79 -8.11
CA SER A 5 22.84 4.97 -6.70
C SER A 5 21.78 3.96 -6.26
N THR A 6 22.13 3.13 -5.28
CA THR A 6 21.17 2.22 -4.63
C THR A 6 20.17 3.06 -3.84
N LYS A 7 18.95 3.27 -4.36
CA LYS A 7 17.83 3.78 -3.55
C LYS A 7 17.77 2.95 -2.27
N THR A 8 17.90 3.60 -1.11
CA THR A 8 17.71 2.97 0.20
C THR A 8 16.39 2.20 0.16
N ARG A 9 16.46 0.86 0.21
CA ARG A 9 15.25 0.04 0.27
C ARG A 9 14.57 0.41 1.57
N GLY A 10 13.37 1.00 1.49
CA GLY A 10 12.59 1.35 2.68
C GLY A 10 12.46 0.12 3.58
N ARG A 11 12.57 0.31 4.91
CA ARG A 11 12.28 -0.77 5.85
C ARG A 11 10.79 -1.09 5.76
N TRP A 12 10.47 -2.35 5.53
CA TRP A 12 9.10 -2.85 5.55
C TRP A 12 8.77 -3.37 6.94
N THR A 13 7.51 -3.19 7.36
CA THR A 13 6.98 -3.68 8.63
C THR A 13 5.70 -4.46 8.35
N TYR A 14 5.50 -5.56 9.08
CA TYR A 14 4.30 -6.39 8.97
C TYR A 14 3.22 -5.91 9.94
N VAL A 15 1.97 -5.99 9.51
CA VAL A 15 0.79 -5.71 10.32
C VAL A 15 -0.17 -6.89 10.21
N ASN A 16 -0.83 -7.25 11.31
CA ASN A 16 -1.86 -8.27 11.29
C ASN A 16 -3.17 -7.67 10.77
N ILE A 17 -3.69 -8.25 9.70
CA ILE A 17 -4.96 -7.85 9.08
C ILE A 17 -5.88 -9.07 9.10
N PRO A 18 -7.13 -8.94 9.56
CA PRO A 18 -8.13 -10.01 9.47
C PRO A 18 -8.26 -10.54 8.03
N SER A 19 -8.37 -11.85 7.87
CA SER A 19 -8.47 -12.50 6.55
C SER A 19 -9.66 -11.98 5.72
N GLU A 20 -10.79 -11.72 6.37
CA GLU A 20 -11.97 -11.18 5.70
C GLU A 20 -11.69 -9.83 4.99
N LEU A 21 -10.90 -8.95 5.62
CA LEU A 21 -10.53 -7.68 5.00
C LEU A 21 -9.58 -7.89 3.82
N MET A 22 -8.67 -8.87 3.94
CA MET A 22 -7.75 -9.23 2.86
C MET A 22 -8.51 -9.75 1.63
N GLU A 23 -9.53 -10.58 1.82
CA GLU A 23 -10.40 -11.06 0.74
C GLU A 23 -11.15 -9.93 0.03
N ARG A 24 -11.61 -8.92 0.78
CA ARG A 24 -12.26 -7.74 0.19
C ARG A 24 -11.27 -6.89 -0.62
N ILE A 25 -10.04 -6.72 -0.13
CA ILE A 25 -8.98 -6.03 -0.87
C ILE A 25 -8.66 -6.79 -2.16
N ASP A 26 -8.62 -8.12 -2.11
CA ASP A 26 -8.39 -8.95 -3.29
C ASP A 26 -9.46 -8.79 -4.33
N ALA A 27 -10.73 -8.81 -3.92
CA ALA A 27 -11.85 -8.54 -4.82
C ALA A 27 -11.73 -7.14 -5.46
N ALA A 28 -11.34 -6.12 -4.68
CA ALA A 28 -11.16 -4.76 -5.18
C ALA A 28 -10.01 -4.65 -6.19
N VAL A 29 -8.84 -5.22 -5.89
CA VAL A 29 -7.67 -5.20 -6.78
C VAL A 29 -7.94 -6.03 -8.05
N ASN A 30 -8.53 -7.22 -7.91
CA ASN A 30 -8.86 -8.10 -9.03
C ASN A 30 -9.96 -7.52 -9.93
N SER A 31 -10.84 -6.65 -9.41
CA SER A 31 -11.84 -5.98 -10.23
C SER A 31 -11.21 -5.06 -11.29
N GLN A 32 -9.96 -4.61 -11.09
CA GLN A 32 -9.25 -3.62 -11.91
C GLN A 32 -10.00 -2.28 -12.11
N LYS A 33 -11.13 -2.07 -11.43
CA LYS A 33 -11.97 -0.87 -11.57
C LYS A 33 -11.37 0.37 -10.90
N PHE A 34 -10.57 0.16 -9.86
CA PHE A 34 -10.06 1.24 -9.00
C PHE A 34 -8.59 1.58 -9.25
N GLY A 35 -7.98 1.04 -10.32
CA GLY A 35 -6.62 1.39 -10.72
C GLY A 35 -5.48 0.81 -9.86
N TYR A 36 -5.80 0.06 -8.80
CA TYR A 36 -4.79 -0.57 -7.95
C TYR A 36 -4.09 -1.72 -8.65
N ARG A 37 -2.75 -1.75 -8.56
CA ARG A 37 -1.93 -2.79 -9.19
C ARG A 37 -1.64 -3.96 -8.26
N SER A 38 -1.78 -3.76 -6.96
CA SER A 38 -1.50 -4.78 -5.94
C SER A 38 -2.23 -4.48 -4.63
N ARG A 39 -2.28 -5.50 -3.76
CA ARG A 39 -2.74 -5.38 -2.37
C ARG A 39 -2.00 -4.28 -1.61
N SER A 40 -0.68 -4.26 -1.73
CA SER A 40 0.17 -3.28 -1.04
C SER A 40 -0.10 -1.86 -1.51
N ASP A 41 -0.36 -1.69 -2.81
CA ASP A 41 -0.71 -0.39 -3.41
C ASP A 41 -2.02 0.14 -2.81
N PHE A 42 -3.06 -0.69 -2.76
CA PHE A 42 -4.32 -0.39 -2.10
C PHE A 42 -4.13 0.00 -0.63
N VAL A 43 -3.41 -0.84 0.13
CA VAL A 43 -3.22 -0.63 1.58
C VAL A 43 -2.42 0.65 1.86
N ILE A 44 -1.36 0.90 1.10
CA ILE A 44 -0.55 2.12 1.25
C ILE A 44 -1.38 3.36 0.95
N ASP A 45 -2.17 3.35 -0.12
CA ASP A 45 -3.01 4.49 -0.49
C ASP A 45 -4.11 4.76 0.54
N ALA A 46 -4.78 3.70 1.01
CA ALA A 46 -5.78 3.79 2.06
C ALA A 46 -5.20 4.36 3.37
N ILE A 47 -4.01 3.88 3.79
CA ILE A 47 -3.32 4.39 4.98
C ILE A 47 -2.95 5.86 4.80
N ARG A 48 -2.36 6.24 3.66
CA ARG A 48 -1.98 7.64 3.39
C ARG A 48 -3.18 8.57 3.40
N THR A 49 -4.26 8.18 2.73
CA THR A 49 -5.51 8.93 2.70
C THR A 49 -6.04 9.13 4.11
N ARG A 50 -6.14 8.04 4.89
CA ARG A 50 -6.65 8.12 6.26
C ARG A 50 -5.77 8.98 7.16
N LEU A 51 -4.45 8.84 7.08
CA LEU A 51 -3.52 9.66 7.87
C LEU A 51 -3.59 11.14 7.48
N ARG A 52 -3.78 11.46 6.20
CA ARG A 52 -3.97 12.84 5.74
C ARG A 52 -5.26 13.45 6.29
N GLU A 53 -6.36 12.71 6.25
CA GLU A 53 -7.65 13.16 6.81
C GLU A 53 -7.56 13.53 8.29
N ILE A 54 -6.75 12.79 9.06
CA ILE A 54 -6.55 13.05 10.50
C ILE A 54 -5.36 13.99 10.79
N GLY A 55 -4.67 14.51 9.78
CA GLY A 55 -3.57 15.48 9.93
C GLY A 55 -2.22 14.89 10.33
N TYR A 56 -2.05 13.57 10.24
CA TYR A 56 -0.81 12.86 10.59
C TYR A 56 0.08 12.51 9.38
N TYR A 57 -0.32 12.91 8.17
CA TYR A 57 0.49 12.76 6.96
C TYR A 57 0.35 13.98 6.05
N PRO A 58 1.47 14.56 5.58
CA PRO A 58 1.46 15.76 4.73
C PRO A 58 0.90 15.52 3.31
#